data_AF-A0AAW1I7T7-F1
#
_entry.id   AF-A0AAW1I7T7-F1
#
_cell.length_a   1.000
_cell.length_b   1.000
_cell.length_c   1.000
_cell.angle_alpha   90.00
_cell.angle_beta   90.00
_cell.angle_gamma   90.00
#
_symmetry.space_group_name_H-M   'P 1'
#
loop_
_entity.id
_entity.type
_entity.pdbx_description
1 polymer ?
#
loop_
_entity_poly.entity_id
_entity_poly.type
_entity_poly.pdbx_seq_one_letter_code
_entity_poly.pdbx_strand_id
1 'polypeptide(L)'
;MRSGNLVSHYGETEDDKKSLKHKFSYIKSQIKQRWTKAHKIEEAFLKQNESWLAGTFEIPLQSHKRQGRPSKSFEDLSQRSKLRKSAVVRATMNDEIIVHAAQSVLQKSGKRDASKVLRDISNSPTRASAYRKAYSKADETISPLTPFQALKMFVEADLTRRQ
;
A
#
# COMPACT_ATOMS: atom_id res chain seq x y z
N MET A 1 -32.63 33.26 23.43
CA MET A 1 -31.58 32.80 22.48
C MET A 1 -30.33 32.50 23.31
N ARG A 2 -29.69 31.35 23.37
CA ARG A 2 -29.84 30.02 22.75
C ARG A 2 -29.46 29.01 23.85
N SER A 3 -30.32 28.04 24.13
CA SER A 3 -29.98 26.84 24.89
C SER A 3 -29.08 25.96 24.02
N GLY A 4 -27.81 25.81 24.41
CA GLY A 4 -26.87 24.90 23.76
C GLY A 4 -27.18 23.47 24.16
N ASN A 5 -27.82 22.71 23.27
CA ASN A 5 -27.90 21.26 23.37
C ASN A 5 -26.49 20.66 23.27
N LEU A 6 -25.95 20.16 24.38
CA LEU A 6 -24.84 19.20 24.35
C LEU A 6 -25.40 17.86 23.86
N VAL A 7 -25.33 17.65 22.54
CA VAL A 7 -25.49 16.31 21.97
C VAL A 7 -24.23 15.52 22.32
N SER A 8 -24.35 14.69 23.33
CA SER A 8 -23.37 13.68 23.73
C SER A 8 -23.20 12.67 22.58
N HIS A 9 -22.27 12.94 21.68
CA HIS A 9 -21.91 12.07 20.57
C HIS A 9 -20.88 11.02 21.05
N TYR A 10 -21.28 10.13 21.96
CA TYR A 10 -20.54 8.87 22.17
C TYR A 10 -20.84 7.93 21.00
N GLY A 11 -20.23 8.21 19.85
CA GLY A 11 -20.16 7.26 18.76
C GLY A 11 -19.16 6.17 19.12
N GLU A 12 -19.64 5.07 19.70
CA GLU A 12 -18.87 3.83 19.76
C GLU A 12 -18.40 3.49 18.35
N THR A 13 -17.09 3.54 18.11
CA THR A 13 -16.55 3.20 16.78
C THR A 13 -16.82 1.72 16.51
N GLU A 14 -17.06 1.34 15.25
CA GLU A 14 -17.31 -0.07 14.89
C GLU A 14 -16.15 -1.00 15.30
N ASP A 15 -14.94 -0.45 15.40
CA ASP A 15 -13.77 -1.14 15.92
C ASP A 15 -13.87 -1.43 17.43
N ASP A 16 -14.43 -0.51 18.22
CA ASP A 16 -14.70 -0.72 19.65
C ASP A 16 -15.69 -1.85 19.86
N LYS A 17 -16.80 -1.85 19.11
CA LYS A 17 -17.82 -2.93 19.16
C LYS A 17 -17.23 -4.28 18.76
N LYS A 18 -16.37 -4.32 17.74
CA LYS A 18 -15.71 -5.54 17.28
C LYS A 18 -14.72 -6.06 18.32
N SER A 19 -13.96 -5.15 18.95
CA SER A 19 -13.06 -5.50 20.05
C SER A 19 -13.86 -6.08 21.23
N LEU A 20 -14.99 -5.46 21.58
CA LEU A 20 -15.84 -5.87 22.69
C LEU A 20 -16.47 -7.25 22.45
N LYS A 21 -16.99 -7.51 21.24
CA LYS A 21 -17.50 -8.85 20.86
C LYS A 21 -16.42 -9.93 21.00
N HIS A 22 -15.18 -9.62 20.60
CA HIS A 22 -14.07 -10.56 20.76
C HIS A 22 -13.73 -10.80 22.23
N LYS A 23 -13.72 -9.74 23.06
CA LYS A 23 -13.52 -9.83 24.51
C LYS A 23 -14.58 -10.71 25.19
N PHE A 24 -15.85 -10.53 24.84
CA PHE A 24 -16.94 -11.37 25.34
C PHE A 24 -16.88 -12.82 24.88
N SER A 25 -16.30 -13.10 23.71
CA SER A 25 -16.13 -14.46 23.20
C SER A 25 -15.27 -15.32 24.12
N TYR A 26 -14.17 -14.75 24.65
CA TYR A 26 -13.29 -15.44 25.59
C TYR A 26 -14.01 -15.78 26.90
N ILE A 27 -14.72 -14.81 27.47
CA ILE A 27 -15.49 -14.99 28.71
C ILE A 27 -16.58 -16.05 28.51
N LYS A 28 -17.31 -15.99 27.40
CA LYS A 28 -18.33 -16.99 27.04
C LYS A 28 -17.74 -18.41 26.97
N SER A 29 -16.53 -18.55 26.42
CA SER A 29 -15.82 -19.84 26.37
C SER A 29 -15.50 -20.36 27.77
N GLN A 30 -14.98 -19.50 28.65
CA GLN A 30 -14.67 -19.85 30.04
C GLN A 30 -15.91 -20.26 30.84
N ILE A 31 -17.01 -19.49 30.71
CA ILE A 31 -18.31 -19.84 31.31
C ILE A 31 -18.76 -21.21 30.82
N LYS A 32 -18.69 -21.47 29.50
CA LYS A 32 -19.12 -22.75 28.93
C LYS A 32 -18.29 -23.92 29.48
N GLN A 33 -16.96 -23.78 29.58
CA GLN A 33 -16.09 -24.81 30.13
C GLN A 33 -16.39 -25.10 31.60
N ARG A 34 -16.58 -24.06 32.41
CA ARG A 34 -16.90 -24.21 33.84
C ARG A 34 -18.32 -24.73 34.07
N TRP A 35 -19.28 -24.35 33.23
CA TRP A 35 -20.63 -24.91 33.21
C TRP A 35 -20.63 -26.40 32.92
N THR A 36 -19.82 -26.86 31.95
CA THR A 36 -19.66 -28.29 31.67
C THR A 36 -18.99 -29.04 32.81
N LYS A 37 -18.02 -28.42 33.51
CA LYS A 37 -17.36 -29.04 34.68
C LYS A 37 -18.28 -29.16 35.89
N ALA A 38 -19.20 -28.21 36.06
CA ALA A 38 -20.24 -28.26 37.08
C ALA A 38 -21.43 -29.16 36.70
N HIS A 39 -21.27 -30.02 35.68
CA HIS A 39 -22.32 -30.91 35.17
C HIS A 39 -23.62 -30.20 34.77
N LYS A 40 -23.55 -28.91 34.42
CA LYS A 40 -24.71 -28.06 34.10
C LYS A 40 -25.71 -27.91 35.25
N ILE A 41 -25.25 -28.02 36.49
CA ILE A 41 -26.05 -27.79 37.68
C ILE A 41 -25.71 -26.40 38.23
N GLU A 42 -26.73 -25.57 38.42
CA GLU A 42 -26.57 -24.17 38.80
C GLU A 42 -25.92 -24.00 40.18
N GLU A 43 -26.43 -24.70 41.20
CA GLU A 43 -25.90 -24.63 42.56
C GLU A 43 -24.44 -25.09 42.63
N ALA A 44 -24.10 -26.17 41.91
CA ALA A 44 -22.73 -26.67 41.82
C ALA A 44 -21.82 -25.68 41.09
N PHE A 45 -22.32 -25.02 40.06
CA PHE A 45 -21.56 -24.01 39.32
C PHE A 45 -21.25 -22.79 40.19
N LEU A 46 -22.26 -22.24 40.88
CA LEU A 46 -22.09 -21.09 41.76
C LEU A 46 -21.12 -21.40 42.90
N LYS A 47 -21.31 -22.54 43.58
CA LYS A 47 -20.47 -22.95 44.71
C LYS A 47 -19.00 -23.22 44.31
N GLN A 48 -18.77 -23.82 43.13
CA GLN A 48 -17.40 -24.16 42.69
C GLN A 48 -16.66 -22.99 42.04
N ASN A 49 -17.38 -21.99 41.51
CA ASN A 49 -16.79 -20.89 40.76
C ASN A 49 -17.00 -19.52 41.43
N GLU A 50 -17.45 -19.47 42.68
CA GLU A 50 -17.70 -18.23 43.43
C GLU A 50 -16.49 -17.29 43.43
N SER A 51 -15.30 -17.80 43.76
CA SER A 51 -14.05 -17.02 43.74
C SER A 51 -13.65 -16.53 42.35
N TRP A 52 -14.05 -17.25 41.30
CA TRP A 52 -13.80 -16.87 39.91
C TRP A 52 -14.80 -15.81 39.42
N LEU A 53 -16.07 -15.91 39.85
CA LEU A 53 -17.13 -14.94 39.54
C LEU A 53 -16.93 -13.62 40.29
N ALA A 54 -16.43 -13.68 41.53
CA ALA A 54 -16.08 -12.51 42.34
C ALA A 54 -14.73 -11.88 41.95
N GLY A 55 -13.95 -12.56 41.11
CA GLY A 55 -12.63 -12.11 40.66
C GLY A 55 -12.71 -11.01 39.59
N THR A 56 -11.57 -10.33 39.40
CA THR A 56 -11.37 -9.42 38.26
C THR A 56 -10.89 -10.22 37.05
N PHE A 57 -11.55 -10.06 35.90
CA PHE A 57 -11.16 -10.74 34.67
C PHE A 57 -10.08 -9.95 33.92
N GLU A 58 -8.86 -10.47 33.92
CA GLU A 58 -7.82 -9.97 33.02
C GLU A 58 -8.06 -10.54 31.62
N ILE A 59 -8.39 -9.67 30.67
CA ILE A 59 -8.53 -10.06 29.29
C ILE A 59 -7.13 -10.11 28.67
N PRO A 60 -6.63 -11.29 28.27
CA PRO A 60 -5.36 -11.35 27.57
C PRO A 60 -5.53 -10.56 26.26
N LEU A 61 -4.73 -9.50 26.11
CA LEU A 61 -4.51 -8.85 24.82
C LEU A 61 -3.76 -9.86 23.95
N GLN A 62 -4.49 -10.82 23.37
CA GLN A 62 -3.90 -11.75 22.44
C GLN A 62 -3.51 -10.96 21.19
N SER A 63 -2.26 -10.49 21.18
CA SER A 63 -1.52 -10.12 19.98
C SER A 63 -1.30 -11.40 19.18
N HIS A 64 -2.36 -11.94 18.60
CA HIS A 64 -2.22 -12.98 17.61
C HIS A 64 -1.47 -12.33 16.45
N LYS A 65 -0.17 -12.65 16.32
CA LYS A 65 0.51 -12.57 15.04
C LYS A 65 -0.31 -13.46 14.10
N ARG A 66 -1.25 -12.87 13.39
CA ARG A 66 -2.13 -13.60 12.46
C ARG A 66 -1.19 -14.39 11.56
N GLN A 67 -1.23 -15.71 11.66
CA GLN A 67 -0.48 -16.63 10.83
C GLN A 67 -1.10 -16.58 9.42
N GLY A 68 -0.85 -15.47 8.73
CA GLY A 68 -1.19 -15.29 7.34
C GLY A 68 -0.02 -15.70 6.45
N ARG A 69 -0.29 -15.74 5.15
CA ARG A 69 0.77 -15.84 4.13
C ARG A 69 1.80 -14.71 4.36
N PRO A 70 3.11 -15.01 4.39
CA PRO A 70 4.14 -13.98 4.46
C PRO A 70 3.92 -12.91 3.39
N SER A 71 3.98 -11.65 3.80
CA SER A 71 3.84 -10.54 2.87
C SER A 71 5.13 -10.39 2.07
N LYS A 72 5.00 -10.30 0.75
CA LYS A 72 6.11 -9.90 -0.12
C LYS A 72 6.44 -8.41 0.05
N SER A 73 7.70 -8.05 -0.19
CA SER A 73 8.15 -6.66 -0.30
C SER A 73 7.35 -5.93 -1.38
N PHE A 74 7.28 -4.60 -1.34
CA PHE A 74 6.53 -3.86 -2.37
C PHE A 74 7.09 -4.08 -3.77
N GLU A 75 8.41 -4.23 -3.90
CA GLU A 75 9.12 -4.42 -5.16
C GLU A 75 8.75 -5.75 -5.83
N ASP A 76 8.67 -6.83 -5.06
CA ASP A 76 8.39 -8.21 -5.51
C ASP A 76 6.90 -8.49 -5.82
N LEU A 77 6.04 -7.50 -5.62
CA LEU A 77 4.62 -7.64 -5.90
C LEU A 77 4.31 -7.52 -7.40
N SER A 78 3.31 -8.28 -7.82
CA SER A 78 2.68 -8.08 -9.13
C SER A 78 2.09 -6.68 -9.25
N GLN A 79 1.99 -6.17 -10.49
CA GLN A 79 1.46 -4.83 -10.75
C GLN A 79 0.06 -4.63 -10.18
N ARG A 80 -0.83 -5.63 -10.31
CA ARG A 80 -2.17 -5.62 -9.70
C ARG A 80 -2.12 -5.43 -8.19
N SER A 81 -1.19 -6.10 -7.51
CA SER A 81 -1.02 -6.00 -6.05
C SER A 81 -0.46 -4.65 -5.63
N LYS A 82 0.50 -4.09 -6.39
CA LYS A 82 1.03 -2.74 -6.18
C LYS A 82 -0.07 -1.69 -6.27
N LEU A 83 -0.91 -1.76 -7.31
CA LEU A 83 -2.06 -0.87 -7.52
C LEU A 83 -3.08 -0.94 -6.37
N ARG A 84 -3.35 -2.14 -5.85
CA ARG A 84 -4.24 -2.31 -4.70
C ARG A 84 -3.64 -1.69 -3.44
N LYS A 85 -2.34 -1.91 -3.19
CA LYS A 85 -1.67 -1.35 -2.01
C LYS A 85 -1.55 0.18 -2.07
N SER A 86 -1.34 0.76 -3.26
CA SER A 86 -1.27 2.21 -3.44
C SER A 86 -2.64 2.88 -3.61
N ALA A 87 -3.75 2.13 -3.57
CA ALA A 87 -5.09 2.69 -3.77
C ALA A 87 -5.45 3.77 -2.76
N VAL A 88 -5.08 3.58 -1.49
CA VAL A 88 -5.32 4.57 -0.43
C VAL A 88 -4.60 5.87 -0.75
N VAL A 89 -3.29 5.81 -1.03
CA VAL A 89 -2.48 6.98 -1.36
C VAL A 89 -3.05 7.75 -2.56
N ARG A 90 -3.48 7.03 -3.61
CA ARG A 90 -4.08 7.64 -4.81
C ARG A 90 -5.45 8.28 -4.57
N ALA A 91 -6.21 7.79 -3.59
CA ALA A 91 -7.52 8.34 -3.27
C ALA A 91 -7.45 9.53 -2.31
N THR A 92 -6.45 9.56 -1.42
CA THR A 92 -6.35 10.58 -0.36
C THR A 92 -5.47 11.78 -0.71
N MET A 93 -4.47 11.61 -1.57
CA MET A 93 -3.45 12.63 -1.81
C MET A 93 -3.63 13.28 -3.18
N ASN A 94 -3.34 14.57 -3.26
CA ASN A 94 -3.30 15.31 -4.53
C ASN A 94 -2.09 14.88 -5.37
N ASP A 95 -2.25 14.90 -6.69
CA ASP A 95 -1.22 14.51 -7.66
C ASP A 95 0.08 15.30 -7.48
N GLU A 96 -0.01 16.61 -7.22
CA GLU A 96 1.16 17.48 -6.99
C GLU A 96 2.00 17.04 -5.79
N ILE A 97 1.34 16.63 -4.71
CA ILE A 97 2.00 16.15 -3.48
C ILE A 97 2.73 14.84 -3.77
N ILE A 98 2.09 13.93 -4.53
CA ILE A 98 2.68 12.65 -4.92
C ILE A 98 3.93 12.87 -5.77
N VAL A 99 3.86 13.78 -6.76
CA VAL A 99 4.99 14.10 -7.63
C VAL A 99 6.15 14.71 -6.83
N HIS A 100 5.87 15.68 -5.95
CA HIS A 100 6.91 16.31 -5.13
C HIS A 100 7.56 15.32 -4.15
N ALA A 101 6.77 14.44 -3.52
CA ALA A 101 7.29 13.39 -2.65
C ALA A 101 8.20 12.42 -3.42
N ALA A 102 7.80 12.01 -4.62
CA ALA A 102 8.61 11.16 -5.48
C ALA A 102 9.94 11.83 -5.86
N GLN A 103 9.92 13.12 -6.25
CA GLN A 103 11.14 13.89 -6.52
C GLN A 103 12.08 13.91 -5.32
N SER A 104 11.55 14.20 -4.13
CA SER A 104 12.33 14.26 -2.88
C SER A 104 13.01 12.92 -2.56
N VAL A 105 12.31 11.80 -2.77
CA VAL A 105 12.87 10.44 -2.56
C VAL A 105 13.96 10.13 -3.58
N LEU A 106 13.77 10.50 -4.85
CA LEU A 106 14.77 10.30 -5.90
C LEU A 106 16.05 11.11 -5.63
N GLN A 107 15.93 12.34 -5.15
CA GLN A 107 17.09 13.16 -4.77
C GLN A 107 17.85 12.55 -3.59
N LYS A 108 17.13 12.14 -2.53
CA LYS A 108 17.73 11.49 -1.35
C LYS A 108 18.44 10.18 -1.69
N SER A 109 17.91 9.42 -2.65
CA SER A 109 18.55 8.19 -3.14
C SER A 109 19.70 8.41 -4.13
N GLY A 110 20.08 9.67 -4.39
CA GLY A 110 21.17 10.04 -5.30
C GLY A 110 20.79 10.04 -6.79
N LYS A 111 19.55 9.68 -7.15
CA LYS A 111 19.05 9.63 -8.53
C LYS A 111 18.62 11.02 -9.03
N ARG A 112 19.59 11.94 -9.09
CA ARG A 112 19.36 13.36 -9.43
C ARG A 112 18.76 13.55 -10.83
N ASP A 113 19.25 12.81 -11.83
CA ASP A 113 18.75 12.91 -13.20
C ASP A 113 17.30 12.44 -13.33
N ALA A 114 16.95 11.33 -12.66
CA ALA A 114 15.57 10.85 -12.62
C ALA A 114 14.63 11.88 -11.95
N SER A 115 15.07 12.52 -10.87
CA SER A 115 14.32 13.62 -10.25
C SER A 115 14.15 14.80 -11.20
N LYS A 116 15.18 15.15 -11.97
CA LYS A 116 15.13 16.26 -12.93
C LYS A 116 14.17 15.96 -14.08
N VAL A 117 14.21 14.76 -14.64
CA VAL A 117 13.28 14.32 -15.68
C VAL A 117 11.83 14.34 -15.17
N LEU A 118 11.59 13.85 -13.96
CA LEU A 118 10.25 13.87 -13.36
C LEU A 118 9.73 15.30 -13.20
N ARG A 119 10.60 16.24 -12.79
CA ARG A 119 10.26 17.67 -12.70
C ARG A 119 9.94 18.29 -14.06
N ASP A 120 10.76 17.99 -15.06
CA ASP A 120 10.58 18.51 -16.41
C ASP A 120 9.28 18.00 -17.05
N ILE A 121 8.92 16.74 -16.81
CA ILE A 121 7.65 16.13 -17.24
C ILE A 121 6.47 16.76 -16.50
N SER A 122 6.59 16.97 -15.19
CA SER A 122 5.55 17.59 -14.37
C SER A 122 5.24 19.02 -14.80
N ASN A 123 6.26 19.79 -15.18
CA ASN A 123 6.10 21.19 -15.57
C ASN A 123 5.60 21.35 -17.02
N SER A 124 5.82 20.35 -17.88
CA SER A 124 5.51 20.46 -19.30
C SER A 124 5.19 19.09 -19.91
N PRO A 125 3.90 18.80 -20.18
CA PRO A 125 3.49 17.54 -20.81
C PRO A 125 4.10 17.31 -22.20
N THR A 126 4.41 18.39 -22.93
CA THR A 126 5.05 18.31 -24.24
C THR A 126 6.47 17.76 -24.15
N ARG A 127 7.21 18.06 -23.05
CA ARG A 127 8.53 17.46 -22.80
C ARG A 127 8.46 15.95 -22.61
N ALA A 128 7.42 15.43 -21.98
CA ALA A 128 7.23 13.98 -21.85
C ALA A 128 7.16 13.29 -23.22
N SER A 129 6.43 13.91 -24.16
CA SER A 129 6.34 13.42 -25.53
C SER A 129 7.67 13.50 -26.28
N ALA A 130 8.45 14.55 -26.04
CA ALA A 130 9.78 14.71 -26.63
C ALA A 130 10.77 13.66 -26.10
N TYR A 131 10.81 13.42 -24.79
CA TYR A 131 11.61 12.35 -24.21
C TYR A 131 11.24 10.98 -24.76
N ARG A 132 9.94 10.68 -24.88
CA ARG A 132 9.49 9.42 -25.48
C ARG A 132 9.99 9.25 -26.91
N LYS A 133 9.85 10.29 -27.75
CA LYS A 133 10.33 10.27 -29.15
C LYS A 133 11.85 10.10 -29.24
N ALA A 134 12.59 10.83 -28.41
CA ALA A 134 14.05 10.75 -28.38
C ALA A 134 14.53 9.36 -27.94
N TYR A 135 13.88 8.78 -26.94
CA TYR A 135 14.19 7.43 -26.45
C TYR A 135 13.91 6.37 -27.51
N SER A 136 12.75 6.43 -28.19
CA SER A 136 12.44 5.50 -29.28
C SER A 136 13.43 5.60 -30.44
N LYS A 137 13.85 6.80 -30.82
CA LYS A 137 14.89 7.00 -31.87
C LYS A 137 16.28 6.50 -31.44
N ALA A 138 16.57 6.52 -30.14
CA ALA A 138 17.84 6.00 -29.63
C ALA A 138 17.83 4.45 -29.59
N ASP A 139 16.68 3.84 -29.33
CA ASP A 139 16.46 2.38 -29.38
C ASP A 139 16.36 1.84 -30.81
N GLU A 140 16.09 2.71 -31.80
CA GLU A 140 16.31 2.40 -33.22
C GLU A 140 17.81 2.21 -33.43
N THR A 141 18.28 0.98 -33.16
CA THR A 141 19.63 0.53 -33.48
C THR A 141 19.95 0.96 -34.90
N ILE A 142 21.10 1.61 -35.09
CA ILE A 142 21.65 1.98 -36.40
C ILE A 142 21.57 0.72 -37.26
N SER A 143 20.54 0.64 -38.09
CA SER A 143 20.37 -0.47 -38.99
C SER A 143 21.50 -0.34 -40.00
N PRO A 144 22.26 -1.42 -40.30
CA PRO A 144 23.27 -1.32 -41.35
C PRO A 144 22.60 -0.77 -42.61
N LEU A 145 23.20 0.26 -43.20
CA LEU A 145 22.63 0.88 -44.40
C LEU A 145 22.40 -0.23 -45.43
N THR A 146 21.22 -0.22 -46.04
CA THR A 146 20.99 -1.10 -47.19
C THR A 146 22.02 -0.73 -48.28
N PRO A 147 22.45 -1.67 -49.13
CA PRO A 147 23.43 -1.39 -50.18
C PRO A 147 23.04 -0.19 -51.06
N PHE A 148 21.73 -0.01 -51.31
CA PHE A 148 21.20 1.13 -52.05
C PHE A 148 21.30 2.45 -51.29
N GLN A 149 20.99 2.47 -49.99
CA GLN A 149 21.17 3.66 -49.14
C GLN A 149 22.65 4.04 -49.01
N ALA A 150 23.53 3.05 -48.87
CA ALA A 150 24.97 3.28 -48.85
C ALA A 150 25.43 3.87 -50.19
N LEU A 151 25.07 3.25 -51.32
CA LEU A 151 25.40 3.78 -52.65
C LEU A 151 24.88 5.20 -52.84
N LYS A 152 23.64 5.49 -52.43
CA LYS A 152 23.06 6.84 -52.46
C LYS A 152 23.91 7.83 -51.65
N MET A 153 24.32 7.46 -50.44
CA MET A 153 25.20 8.29 -49.61
C MET A 153 26.56 8.55 -50.28
N PHE A 154 27.18 7.56 -50.92
CA PHE A 154 28.44 7.74 -51.67
C PHE A 154 28.28 8.70 -52.85
N VAL A 155 27.16 8.63 -53.57
CA VAL A 155 26.86 9.53 -54.70
C VAL A 155 26.55 10.95 -54.22
N GLU A 156 25.75 11.11 -53.17
CA GLU A 156 25.41 12.45 -52.63
C GLU A 156 26.61 13.16 -51.99
N ALA A 157 27.59 12.40 -51.49
CA ALA A 157 28.80 12.93 -50.88
C ALA A 157 29.99 13.06 -51.87
N ASP A 158 29.78 12.81 -53.17
CA ASP A 158 30.82 12.79 -54.21
C ASP A 158 32.07 11.98 -53.82
N LEU A 159 31.86 10.86 -53.13
CA LEU A 159 32.93 10.00 -52.66
C LEU A 159 33.39 9.07 -53.78
N THR A 160 34.70 9.01 -53.99
CA THR A 160 35.30 8.06 -54.93
C THR A 160 35.37 6.66 -54.31
N ARG A 161 35.43 5.62 -55.14
CA ARG A 161 35.49 4.21 -54.70
C ARG A 161 36.68 3.89 -53.75
N ARG A 162 37.68 4.77 -53.67
CA ARG A 162 38.90 4.59 -52.86
C ARG A 162 38.86 5.30 -51.51
N GLN A 163 37.89 6.19 -51.29
CA GLN A 163 37.66 6.90 -50.03
C GLN A 163 36.68 6.10 -49.16
#